data_AF-A0A0B8PML8-F1
#
_entry.id   AF-A0A0B8PML8-F1
#
_cell.length_a   1.000
_cell.length_b   1.000
_cell.length_c   1.000
_cell.angle_alpha   90.00
_cell.angle_beta   90.00
_cell.angle_gamma   90.00
#
_symmetry.space_group_name_H-M   'P 1'
#
loop_
_entity.id
_entity.type
_entity.pdbx_description
1 polymer ?
#
loop_
_entity_poly.entity_id
_entity_poly.type
_entity_poly.pdbx_seq_one_letter_code
_entity_poly.pdbx_strand_id
1 'polypeptide(L)'
;MAFYCIKNRLGTLVALKQQFKHLYLAMTEWYTNGGRLASLRDIKVDEHVQKALDEINAETTANKIFKQWHSDETLSGTHGKAIMKIRGDVPTIYSSWDVIYKAVKDGKLTLHGSMHSYCRSGYDCDMDGVVTPQFCVDCALEIASLTSSRLNGGRKSTIASCLYRIWRRNFGQ
;
A
#
# COMPACT_ATOMS: atom_id res chain seq x y z
N MET A 1 -19.94 -26.17 10.18
CA MET A 1 -19.17 -26.46 8.94
C MET A 1 -18.92 -25.19 8.10
N ALA A 2 -19.93 -24.38 7.80
CA ALA A 2 -19.76 -23.15 7.01
C ALA A 2 -18.67 -22.19 7.56
N PHE A 3 -18.64 -21.97 8.89
CA PHE A 3 -17.58 -21.21 9.57
C PHE A 3 -16.16 -21.71 9.24
N TYR A 4 -15.93 -23.02 9.26
CA TYR A 4 -14.62 -23.63 9.01
C TYR A 4 -14.14 -23.38 7.56
N CYS A 5 -15.06 -23.45 6.58
CA CYS A 5 -14.73 -23.18 5.19
C CYS A 5 -14.29 -21.72 4.97
N ILE A 6 -14.94 -20.75 5.64
CA ILE A 6 -14.51 -19.34 5.59
C ILE A 6 -13.21 -19.12 6.37
N LYS A 7 -13.06 -19.75 7.55
CA LYS A 7 -11.83 -19.66 8.35
C LYS A 7 -10.61 -20.08 7.53
N ASN A 8 -10.67 -21.20 6.82
CA ASN A 8 -9.54 -21.71 6.04
C ASN A 8 -9.51 -21.22 4.58
N ARG A 9 -10.30 -20.21 4.22
CA ARG A 9 -10.38 -19.65 2.85
C ARG A 9 -10.66 -20.69 1.75
N LEU A 10 -11.47 -21.71 2.06
CA LEU A 10 -11.82 -22.79 1.12
C LEU A 10 -12.97 -22.45 0.15
N GLY A 11 -13.60 -21.28 0.31
CA GLY A 11 -14.71 -20.88 -0.56
C GLY A 11 -15.25 -19.49 -0.26
N THR A 12 -16.15 -19.02 -1.13
CA THR A 12 -16.85 -17.73 -0.98
C THR A 12 -18.25 -17.92 -0.40
N LEU A 13 -18.85 -16.84 0.14
CA LEU A 13 -20.21 -16.89 0.68
C LEU A 13 -21.24 -17.39 -0.34
N VAL A 14 -21.05 -17.05 -1.62
CA VAL A 14 -21.93 -17.49 -2.71
C VAL A 14 -21.81 -19.00 -2.95
N ALA A 15 -20.58 -19.53 -2.98
CA ALA A 15 -20.35 -20.97 -3.14
C ALA A 15 -20.94 -21.77 -1.97
N LEU A 16 -20.79 -21.27 -0.73
CA LEU A 16 -21.36 -21.89 0.47
C LEU A 16 -22.88 -21.89 0.44
N LYS A 17 -23.52 -20.81 -0.06
CA LYS A 17 -24.97 -20.77 -0.23
C LYS A 17 -25.44 -21.92 -1.14
N GLN A 18 -24.77 -22.14 -2.27
CA GLN A 18 -25.11 -23.20 -3.22
C GLN A 18 -24.85 -24.60 -2.65
N GLN A 19 -23.71 -24.83 -1.99
CA GLN A 19 -23.34 -26.14 -1.45
C GLN A 19 -24.20 -26.56 -0.26
N PHE A 20 -24.45 -25.65 0.68
CA PHE A 20 -25.25 -25.92 1.89
C PHE A 20 -26.75 -25.66 1.69
N LYS A 21 -27.15 -25.31 0.45
CA LYS A 21 -28.54 -25.03 0.07
C LYS A 21 -29.21 -23.98 0.96
N HIS A 22 -28.47 -22.96 1.41
CA HIS A 22 -29.05 -21.87 2.18
C HIS A 22 -29.99 -21.04 1.28
N LEU A 23 -31.21 -20.77 1.74
CA LEU A 23 -32.19 -19.99 0.97
C LEU A 23 -31.69 -18.56 0.69
N TYR A 24 -31.10 -17.93 1.70
CA TYR A 24 -30.68 -16.53 1.67
C TYR A 24 -29.16 -16.40 1.88
N LEU A 25 -28.57 -15.37 1.28
CA LEU A 25 -27.14 -15.07 1.48
C LEU A 25 -26.86 -14.66 2.94
N ALA A 26 -27.77 -13.89 3.55
CA ALA A 26 -27.69 -13.44 4.94
C ALA A 26 -27.61 -14.60 5.95
N MET A 27 -28.27 -15.72 5.67
CA MET A 27 -28.18 -16.92 6.51
C MET A 27 -26.76 -17.50 6.49
N THR A 28 -26.14 -17.55 5.30
CA THR A 28 -24.75 -18.00 5.14
C THR A 28 -23.79 -17.06 5.86
N GLU A 29 -24.02 -15.76 5.76
CA GLU A 29 -23.24 -14.75 6.48
C GLU A 29 -23.33 -14.93 7.99
N TRP A 30 -24.52 -15.22 8.53
CA TRP A 30 -24.69 -15.45 9.95
C TRP A 30 -23.93 -16.71 10.42
N TYR A 31 -24.06 -17.83 9.69
CA TYR A 31 -23.35 -19.07 10.02
C TYR A 31 -21.83 -19.03 9.79
N THR A 32 -21.34 -18.03 9.06
CA THR A 32 -19.92 -17.82 8.81
C THR A 32 -19.34 -16.63 9.58
N ASN A 33 -20.16 -15.97 10.39
CA ASN A 33 -19.75 -14.80 11.15
C ASN A 33 -18.56 -15.14 12.06
N GLY A 34 -17.61 -14.22 12.12
CA GLY A 34 -16.35 -14.41 12.83
C GLY A 34 -15.33 -15.31 12.11
N GLY A 35 -15.69 -16.04 11.05
CA GLY A 35 -14.76 -16.94 10.36
C GLY A 35 -13.56 -16.21 9.76
N ARG A 36 -13.81 -15.05 9.13
CA ARG A 36 -12.74 -14.21 8.58
C ARG A 36 -11.91 -13.51 9.66
N LEU A 37 -12.50 -13.18 10.81
CA LEU A 37 -11.76 -12.64 11.94
C LEU A 37 -10.87 -13.71 12.58
N ALA A 38 -11.36 -14.94 12.70
CA ALA A 38 -10.60 -16.07 13.21
C ALA A 38 -9.40 -16.40 12.31
N SER A 39 -9.56 -16.36 10.99
CA SER A 39 -8.44 -16.57 10.07
C SER A 39 -7.39 -15.46 10.16
N LEU A 40 -7.81 -14.20 10.32
CA LEU A 40 -6.91 -13.09 10.56
C LEU A 40 -6.18 -13.22 11.91
N ARG A 41 -6.86 -13.72 12.95
CA ARG A 41 -6.24 -13.97 14.26
C ARG A 41 -5.22 -15.09 14.18
N ASP A 42 -5.51 -16.20 13.50
CA ASP A 42 -4.56 -17.29 13.33
C ASP A 42 -3.29 -16.82 12.60
N ILE A 43 -3.44 -16.00 11.54
CA ILE A 43 -2.29 -15.37 10.85
C ILE A 43 -1.51 -14.45 11.79
N LYS A 44 -2.20 -13.72 12.68
CA LYS A 44 -1.57 -12.85 13.70
C LYS A 44 -0.95 -13.61 14.88
N VAL A 45 -1.25 -14.90 15.05
CA VAL A 45 -0.65 -15.72 16.11
C VAL A 45 0.54 -16.51 15.57
N ASP A 46 0.54 -16.84 14.28
CA ASP A 46 1.66 -17.54 13.65
C ASP A 46 2.87 -16.61 13.45
N GLU A 47 3.85 -16.74 14.34
CA GLU A 47 5.11 -15.98 14.29
C GLU A 47 5.97 -16.32 13.06
N HIS A 48 5.92 -17.56 12.57
CA HIS A 48 6.75 -17.98 11.44
C HIS A 48 6.24 -17.35 10.14
N VAL A 49 4.92 -17.32 9.97
CA VAL A 49 4.28 -16.64 8.83
C VAL A 49 4.53 -15.13 8.89
N GLN A 50 4.48 -14.50 10.07
CA GLN A 50 4.81 -13.08 10.21
C GLN A 50 6.25 -12.77 9.80
N LYS A 51 7.22 -13.52 10.32
CA LYS A 51 8.63 -13.36 9.95
C LYS A 51 8.85 -13.49 8.44
N ALA A 52 8.24 -14.51 7.83
CA ALA A 52 8.32 -14.69 6.38
C ALA A 52 7.67 -13.54 5.60
N LEU A 53 6.52 -13.03 6.07
CA LEU A 53 5.85 -11.87 5.45
C LEU A 53 6.70 -10.60 5.56
N ASP A 54 7.30 -10.35 6.72
CA ASP A 54 8.16 -9.18 6.95
C ASP A 54 9.42 -9.24 6.09
N GLU A 55 10.02 -10.42 5.95
CA GLU A 55 11.16 -10.65 5.05
C GLU A 55 10.78 -10.41 3.59
N ILE A 56 9.66 -10.98 3.12
CA ILE A 56 9.16 -10.77 1.75
C ILE A 56 8.82 -9.29 1.52
N ASN A 57 8.21 -8.62 2.50
CA ASN A 57 7.89 -7.19 2.41
C ASN A 57 9.17 -6.34 2.32
N ALA A 58 10.19 -6.65 3.11
CA ALA A 58 11.48 -5.97 3.05
C ALA A 58 12.19 -6.22 1.70
N GLU A 59 12.20 -7.46 1.20
CA GLU A 59 12.81 -7.82 -0.09
C GLU A 59 12.10 -7.16 -1.26
N THR A 60 10.76 -7.22 -1.30
CA THR A 60 9.97 -6.60 -2.36
C THR A 60 10.13 -5.08 -2.36
N THR A 61 10.22 -4.46 -1.19
CA THR A 61 10.49 -3.02 -1.04
C THR A 61 11.88 -2.66 -1.53
N ALA A 62 12.91 -3.40 -1.10
CA ALA A 62 14.28 -3.20 -1.57
C ALA A 62 14.40 -3.36 -3.09
N ASN A 63 13.77 -4.39 -3.66
CA ASN A 63 13.72 -4.61 -5.11
C ASN A 63 13.07 -3.46 -5.87
N LYS A 64 11.98 -2.88 -5.35
CA LYS A 64 11.32 -1.72 -5.97
C LYS A 64 12.23 -0.49 -5.95
N ILE A 65 12.85 -0.20 -4.81
CA ILE A 65 13.78 0.94 -4.67
C ILE A 65 14.98 0.74 -5.59
N PHE A 66 15.58 -0.44 -5.59
CA PHE A 66 16.71 -0.76 -6.45
C PHE A 66 16.38 -0.54 -7.92
N LYS A 67 15.21 -1.02 -8.37
CA LYS A 67 14.71 -0.75 -9.72
C LYS A 67 14.49 0.75 -9.98
N GLN A 68 13.93 1.50 -9.04
CA GLN A 68 13.75 2.96 -9.20
C GLN A 68 15.08 3.70 -9.38
N TRP A 69 16.18 3.23 -8.81
CA TRP A 69 17.49 3.88 -8.97
C TRP A 69 18.30 3.37 -10.16
N HIS A 70 18.19 2.09 -10.52
CA HIS A 70 19.04 1.47 -11.55
C HIS A 70 18.34 1.13 -12.88
N SER A 71 17.02 1.27 -12.98
CA SER A 71 16.34 1.13 -14.28
C SER A 71 16.61 2.34 -15.18
N ASP A 72 16.22 2.30 -16.45
CA ASP A 72 16.16 3.53 -17.28
C ASP A 72 14.74 4.11 -17.35
N GLU A 73 13.83 3.60 -16.50
CA GLU A 73 12.45 4.06 -16.50
C GLU A 73 12.36 5.50 -16.03
N THR A 74 11.61 6.29 -16.79
CA THR A 74 11.25 7.66 -16.45
C THR A 74 10.26 7.66 -15.28
N LEU A 75 10.68 8.28 -14.18
CA LEU A 75 9.87 8.47 -13.00
C LEU A 75 9.14 9.82 -13.07
N SER A 76 7.84 9.79 -12.82
CA SER A 76 6.99 10.96 -12.59
C SER A 76 6.81 11.20 -11.09
N GLY A 77 6.22 12.33 -10.73
CA GLY A 77 6.18 12.82 -9.35
C GLY A 77 7.32 13.80 -9.03
N THR A 78 7.12 14.59 -8.00
CA THR A 78 8.05 15.59 -7.46
C THR A 78 9.39 14.95 -7.06
N HIS A 79 9.35 13.84 -6.32
CA HIS A 79 10.56 13.09 -5.97
C HIS A 79 11.10 12.23 -7.12
N GLY A 80 10.23 11.69 -7.99
CA GLY A 80 10.68 11.00 -9.20
C GLY A 80 11.60 11.86 -10.07
N LYS A 81 11.22 13.14 -10.26
CA LYS A 81 12.06 14.13 -10.98
C LYS A 81 13.37 14.45 -10.27
N ALA A 82 13.38 14.45 -8.94
CA ALA A 82 14.62 14.65 -8.16
C ALA A 82 15.56 13.45 -8.33
N ILE A 83 15.04 12.23 -8.26
CA ILE A 83 15.81 10.99 -8.47
C ILE A 83 16.42 10.97 -9.87
N MET A 84 15.67 11.35 -10.91
CA MET A 84 16.20 11.42 -12.27
C MET A 84 17.37 12.39 -12.43
N LYS A 85 17.41 13.49 -11.65
CA LYS A 85 18.55 14.44 -11.66
C LYS A 85 19.77 13.88 -10.94
N ILE A 86 19.56 13.05 -9.92
CA ILE A 86 20.61 12.51 -9.04
C ILE A 86 21.17 11.17 -9.58
N ARG A 87 20.48 10.51 -10.52
CA ARG A 87 20.90 9.19 -11.05
C ARG A 87 22.31 9.16 -11.65
N GLY A 88 22.87 10.32 -12.04
CA GLY A 88 24.26 10.42 -12.49
C GLY A 88 25.31 10.35 -11.37
N ASP A 89 24.95 10.70 -10.13
CA ASP A 89 25.80 10.65 -8.93
C ASP A 89 25.02 9.92 -7.82
N VAL A 90 24.96 8.58 -7.94
CA VAL A 90 24.14 7.75 -7.06
C VAL A 90 24.71 7.79 -5.64
N PRO A 91 23.95 8.27 -4.63
CA PRO A 91 24.40 8.28 -3.26
C PRO A 91 24.74 6.87 -2.78
N THR A 92 25.74 6.75 -1.90
CA THR A 92 26.22 5.44 -1.38
C THR A 92 25.10 4.58 -0.77
N ILE A 93 24.07 5.21 -0.23
CA ILE A 93 22.87 4.55 0.32
C ILE A 93 22.11 3.71 -0.73
N TYR A 94 22.19 4.09 -2.00
CA TYR A 94 21.48 3.43 -3.11
C TYR A 94 22.40 2.63 -4.03
N SER A 95 23.68 2.48 -3.68
CA SER A 95 24.70 1.86 -4.54
C SER A 95 24.50 0.37 -4.80
N SER A 96 24.04 -0.39 -3.80
CA SER A 96 23.91 -1.84 -3.88
C SER A 96 22.62 -2.32 -3.23
N TRP A 97 22.15 -3.47 -3.68
CA TRP A 97 20.93 -4.07 -3.17
C TRP A 97 21.03 -4.40 -1.67
N ASP A 98 22.17 -4.92 -1.21
CA ASP A 98 22.38 -5.27 0.20
C ASP A 98 22.33 -4.05 1.14
N VAL A 99 22.86 -2.91 0.71
CA VAL A 99 22.82 -1.66 1.49
C VAL A 99 21.38 -1.15 1.60
N ILE A 100 20.62 -1.21 0.50
CA ILE A 100 19.20 -0.85 0.50
C ILE A 100 18.41 -1.80 1.39
N TYR A 101 18.64 -3.11 1.30
CA TYR A 101 17.95 -4.11 2.10
C TYR A 101 18.17 -3.91 3.61
N LYS A 102 19.43 -3.66 4.02
CA LYS A 102 19.76 -3.30 5.41
C LYS A 102 19.07 -2.02 5.85
N ALA A 103 19.08 -0.98 5.02
CA ALA A 103 18.44 0.30 5.33
C ALA A 103 16.89 0.21 5.40
N VAL A 104 16.28 -0.71 4.66
CA VAL A 104 14.84 -1.01 4.76
C VAL A 104 14.55 -1.78 6.06
N LYS A 105 15.36 -2.78 6.41
CA LYS A 105 15.22 -3.50 7.70
C LYS A 105 15.42 -2.60 8.92
N ASP A 106 16.35 -1.64 8.84
CA ASP A 106 16.57 -0.61 9.86
C ASP A 106 15.43 0.42 9.95
N GLY A 107 14.46 0.41 9.02
CA GLY A 107 13.36 1.37 8.95
C GLY A 107 13.79 2.78 8.47
N LYS A 108 15.04 2.98 8.04
CA LYS A 108 15.54 4.26 7.51
C LYS A 108 14.95 4.58 6.13
N LEU A 109 14.55 3.54 5.39
CA LEU A 109 13.98 3.66 4.05
C LEU A 109 12.66 2.90 3.97
N THR A 110 11.55 3.62 3.83
CA THR A 110 10.22 3.02 3.67
C THR A 110 9.66 3.30 2.27
N LEU A 111 8.74 2.46 1.81
CA LEU A 111 8.05 2.68 0.55
C LEU A 111 6.61 2.21 0.68
N HIS A 112 5.67 3.14 0.66
CA HIS A 112 4.25 2.82 0.75
C HIS A 112 3.63 2.89 -0.65
N GLY A 113 2.89 1.86 -1.05
CA GLY A 113 2.20 1.81 -2.33
C GLY A 113 0.88 2.58 -2.27
N SER A 114 0.74 3.57 -3.15
CA SER A 114 -0.55 4.15 -3.54
C SER A 114 -1.12 3.37 -4.74
N MET A 115 -2.37 3.63 -5.10
CA MET A 115 -3.03 3.02 -6.27
C MET A 115 -2.22 3.19 -7.58
N HIS A 116 -1.47 4.27 -7.71
CA HIS A 116 -0.80 4.66 -8.95
C HIS A 116 0.68 5.07 -8.77
N SER A 117 1.15 5.17 -7.54
CA SER A 117 2.47 5.72 -7.21
C SER A 117 2.99 5.11 -5.91
N TYR A 118 4.20 5.47 -5.55
CA TYR A 118 4.83 5.09 -4.30
C TYR A 118 5.19 6.35 -3.50
N CYS A 119 4.93 6.33 -2.20
CA CYS A 119 5.32 7.37 -1.27
C CYS A 119 6.57 6.93 -0.51
N ARG A 120 7.59 7.79 -0.50
CA ARG A 120 8.84 7.59 0.27
C ARG A 120 8.76 8.16 1.69
N SER A 121 7.70 8.91 1.99
CA SER A 121 7.41 9.39 3.34
C SER A 121 6.80 8.27 4.16
N GLY A 122 7.56 7.74 5.12
CA GLY A 122 7.05 6.80 6.12
C GLY A 122 6.49 7.56 7.32
N TYR A 123 7.36 7.93 8.26
CA TYR A 123 6.97 8.48 9.55
C TYR A 123 6.22 9.83 9.50
N ASP A 124 6.54 10.68 8.52
CA ASP A 124 5.88 11.98 8.35
C ASP A 124 4.49 11.86 7.68
N CYS A 125 4.17 10.70 7.11
CA CYS A 125 2.91 10.44 6.44
C CYS A 125 2.34 9.12 6.95
N ASP A 126 1.54 9.21 8.02
CA ASP A 126 0.88 8.05 8.65
C ASP A 126 -0.12 7.39 7.69
N MET A 127 0.42 6.50 6.84
CA MET A 127 -0.33 5.69 5.88
C MET A 127 -0.60 4.29 6.44
N ASP A 128 -0.20 4.01 7.68
CA ASP A 128 -0.36 2.73 8.37
C ASP A 128 -1.81 2.59 8.89
N GLY A 129 -2.75 2.51 7.95
CA GLY A 129 -4.17 2.24 8.27
C GLY A 129 -5.19 2.77 7.26
N VAL A 130 -4.77 3.63 6.31
CA VAL A 130 -5.71 4.26 5.37
C VAL A 130 -5.76 3.50 4.04
N VAL A 131 -6.89 2.83 3.80
CA VAL A 131 -7.24 2.10 2.56
C VAL A 131 -7.44 3.02 1.34
N THR A 132 -7.16 4.32 1.44
CA THR A 132 -7.41 5.28 0.36
C THR A 132 -6.26 6.27 0.13
N PRO A 133 -5.12 5.80 -0.40
CA PRO A 133 -3.97 6.64 -0.79
C PRO A 133 -4.20 7.46 -2.07
N GLN A 134 -5.44 7.49 -2.57
CA GLN A 134 -5.86 8.18 -3.79
C GLN A 134 -5.87 9.71 -3.70
N PHE A 135 -5.67 10.28 -2.51
CA PHE A 135 -5.59 11.74 -2.31
C PHE A 135 -4.15 12.27 -2.20
N CYS A 136 -3.14 11.41 -2.25
CA CYS A 136 -1.73 11.82 -2.18
C CYS A 136 -1.16 12.26 -3.54
N VAL A 137 -1.90 13.08 -4.30
CA VAL A 137 -1.53 13.54 -5.67
C VAL A 137 -0.57 14.74 -5.64
N ASP A 138 -0.55 15.49 -4.53
CA ASP A 138 0.29 16.68 -4.35
C ASP A 138 1.32 16.50 -3.21
N CYS A 139 1.75 15.26 -2.95
CA CYS A 139 2.78 15.02 -1.93
C CYS A 139 4.16 15.35 -2.51
N ALA A 140 4.96 16.09 -1.74
CA ALA A 140 6.34 16.35 -2.12
C ALA A 140 7.11 15.05 -2.36
N LEU A 141 6.77 13.94 -1.69
CA LEU A 141 7.53 12.69 -1.65
C LEU A 141 6.99 11.58 -2.59
N GLU A 142 6.14 11.94 -3.56
CA GLU A 142 5.52 10.99 -4.49
C GLU A 142 6.47 10.60 -5.65
N ILE A 143 6.50 9.30 -5.95
CA ILE A 143 7.19 8.69 -7.09
C ILE A 143 6.18 7.83 -7.88
N ALA A 144 5.84 8.24 -9.09
CA ALA A 144 5.03 7.46 -10.02
C ALA A 144 5.91 6.97 -11.19
N SER A 145 5.57 5.84 -11.82
CA SER A 145 6.18 5.45 -13.09
C SER A 145 5.36 6.04 -14.25
N LEU A 146 5.97 6.37 -15.39
CA LEU A 146 5.21 6.93 -16.52
C LEU A 146 4.05 6.04 -16.99
N THR A 147 4.17 4.72 -16.82
CA THR A 147 3.14 3.72 -17.13
C THR A 147 1.84 3.90 -16.34
N SER A 148 1.88 4.40 -15.09
CA SER A 148 0.69 4.64 -14.27
C SER A 148 0.09 6.04 -14.48
N SER A 149 0.93 7.04 -14.81
CA SER A 149 0.51 8.44 -14.94
C SER A 149 -0.34 8.76 -16.18
N ARG A 150 -0.39 7.86 -17.19
CA ARG A 150 -1.21 8.05 -18.40
C ARG A 150 -2.72 7.97 -18.16
N LEU A 151 -3.15 7.51 -16.98
CA LEU A 151 -4.57 7.41 -16.60
C LEU A 151 -5.17 8.71 -16.04
N ASN A 152 -4.37 9.71 -15.67
CA ASN A 152 -4.84 10.93 -14.98
C ASN A 152 -4.59 12.23 -15.77
N GLY A 153 -4.70 12.17 -17.09
CA GLY A 153 -4.76 13.36 -17.95
C GLY A 153 -6.12 14.06 -17.89
N GLY A 154 -6.55 14.56 -16.72
CA GLY A 154 -7.77 15.37 -16.67
C GLY A 154 -8.39 15.61 -15.30
N ARG A 155 -7.90 16.62 -14.58
CA ARG A 155 -8.71 17.63 -13.83
C ARG A 155 -7.81 18.44 -12.88
N LYS A 156 -7.34 19.60 -13.34
CA LYS A 156 -6.60 20.60 -12.54
C LYS A 156 -7.52 21.62 -11.84
N SER A 157 -8.80 21.35 -11.63
CA SER A 157 -9.80 22.42 -11.36
C SER A 157 -10.59 22.30 -10.05
N THR A 158 -10.05 21.73 -8.97
CA THR A 158 -10.81 21.71 -7.70
C THR A 158 -9.94 21.83 -6.44
N ILE A 159 -8.98 22.76 -6.47
CA ILE A 159 -8.14 23.12 -5.31
C ILE A 159 -8.90 24.01 -4.31
N ALA A 160 -10.01 24.63 -4.71
CA ALA A 160 -10.75 25.58 -3.86
C ALA A 160 -11.55 24.95 -2.71
N SER A 161 -11.92 23.66 -2.78
CA SER A 161 -12.80 23.05 -1.76
C SER A 161 -12.04 22.59 -0.50
N CYS A 162 -10.75 22.26 -0.62
CA CYS A 162 -9.97 21.69 0.48
C CYS A 162 -9.41 22.76 1.44
N LEU A 163 -9.00 23.93 0.91
CA LEU A 163 -8.58 25.07 1.72
C LEU A 163 -9.71 25.57 2.63
N TYR A 164 -10.96 25.51 2.17
CA TYR A 164 -12.12 25.87 2.99
C TYR A 164 -12.31 24.93 4.20
N ARG A 165 -11.97 23.64 4.06
CA ARG A 165 -12.14 22.63 5.12
C ARG A 165 -11.04 22.67 6.18
N ILE A 166 -9.83 23.11 5.80
CA ILE A 166 -8.68 23.29 6.70
C ILE A 166 -8.77 24.64 7.43
N TRP A 167 -9.25 25.70 6.75
CA TRP A 167 -9.50 27.00 7.40
C TRP A 167 -10.62 26.93 8.45
N ARG A 168 -11.73 26.24 8.14
CA ARG A 168 -12.85 26.03 9.10
C ARG A 168 -12.47 25.21 10.33
N ARG A 169 -11.41 24.40 10.25
CA ARG A 169 -10.88 23.59 11.37
C ARG A 169 -9.90 24.36 12.27
N ASN A 170 -9.23 25.38 11.75
CA ASN A 170 -8.19 26.12 12.49
C ASN A 170 -8.63 27.53 12.95
N PHE A 171 -9.65 28.14 12.33
CA PHE A 171 -10.03 29.53 12.61
C PHE A 171 -11.54 29.77 12.81
N GLY A 172 -12.34 28.70 12.99
CA GLY A 172 -13.77 28.83 13.32
C GLY A 172 -14.02 28.76 14.82
N GLN A 173 -14.22 29.92 15.46
CA GLN A 173 -15.30 30.06 16.45
C GLN A 173 -16.61 30.28 15.69
#